data_AF-F8MTA1-F1
#
_entry.id   AF-F8MTA1-F1
#
_cell.length_a   1.000
_cell.length_b   1.000
_cell.length_c   1.000
_cell.angle_alpha   90.00
_cell.angle_beta   90.00
_cell.angle_gamma   90.00
#
_symmetry.space_group_name_H-M   'P 1'
#
loop_
_entity.id
_entity.type
_entity.pdbx_description
1 polymer ?
#
loop_
_entity_poly.entity_id
_entity_poly.type
_entity_poly.pdbx_seq_one_letter_code
_entity_poly.pdbx_strand_id
1 'polypeptide(L)'
;MKILFHALALPLAFHLLSLAHAIPSPEAAHGGSSQATNTTDDAMTITPRQSSCLSTGTQSTINALFSSGGANTIVSLCPGVTIPITAPIVFTAPGQELSTQGYPTDSTRATILIQPGSTVTSAIRGNWQNNVKVLNIQVDGNRPNAGYLGGDALLEMGGGTEGQTVSHTVVKNTRSWSCVHFIGSGQEDNPCRQATVTFNEVGPCGHEGTDSATGNGLWADGLSIECMDTMVTDNTITGATDGGIVIFGSPGSQFLRNTIISSSSSGLQFGGINMVDPTWSGNYSGVVVSANTITGGPGSFINLGIGMGSQVWSNPHPETNFGQVTVTNNVFTGNVGFSIVMNGWLGGLTVTGNSVSGVTTPSSSFASASGCGAVQQAAFADSKQLVYYPAGVTGSSGPNVIQAQFTALSTNASNWLCLTNPAPPLPDTESFLPNTLSVDASTSRVVSLRDFHVQVQGDGNVVGIDTTGGVWTVKWASSRFSSACGPDGSQCLLAFGIDGNFVMYDGNGPLWASGTDGSGQLLTFLREAPWVTVTGGNGQTLWTIGNL
;
A
#
# COMPACT_ATOMS: atom_id res chain seq x y z
N MET A 1 13.66 -13.51 -1.90
CA MET A 1 14.56 -13.84 -0.77
C MET A 1 13.75 -13.62 0.51
N LYS A 2 13.68 -14.64 1.37
CA LYS A 2 12.67 -14.89 2.43
C LYS A 2 12.21 -13.67 3.25
N ILE A 3 10.90 -13.47 3.37
CA ILE A 3 10.26 -12.96 4.59
C ILE A 3 9.23 -14.01 5.01
N LEU A 4 9.64 -14.80 5.99
CA LEU A 4 8.84 -15.84 6.62
C LEU A 4 8.10 -15.16 7.78
N PHE A 5 6.77 -15.06 7.71
CA PHE A 5 5.98 -14.66 8.88
C PHE A 5 6.08 -15.78 9.92
N HIS A 6 6.76 -15.50 11.03
CA HIS A 6 6.66 -16.27 12.27
C HIS A 6 6.04 -15.35 13.31
N ALA A 7 4.76 -15.57 13.58
CA ALA A 7 4.15 -15.18 14.83
C ALA A 7 4.91 -15.91 15.96
N LEU A 8 5.66 -15.15 16.74
CA LEU A 8 6.32 -15.64 17.96
C LEU A 8 5.24 -15.92 19.01
N ALA A 9 4.73 -17.14 19.03
CA ALA A 9 4.07 -17.70 20.21
C ALA A 9 5.17 -18.08 21.22
N LEU A 10 5.29 -17.33 22.32
CA LEU A 10 6.08 -17.76 23.48
C LEU A 10 5.30 -18.87 24.23
N PRO A 11 5.93 -20.00 24.59
CA PRO A 11 5.28 -21.01 25.42
C PRO A 11 5.38 -20.61 26.90
N LEU A 12 4.22 -20.42 27.54
CA LEU A 12 4.10 -20.39 29.00
C LEU A 12 4.29 -21.82 29.54
N ALA A 13 5.39 -22.06 30.24
CA ALA A 13 5.59 -23.29 31.00
C ALA A 13 4.72 -23.26 32.27
N PHE A 14 3.68 -24.10 32.29
CA PHE A 14 2.96 -24.45 33.50
C PHE A 14 3.82 -25.34 34.40
N HIS A 15 4.00 -24.95 35.66
CA HIS A 15 4.32 -25.87 36.74
C HIS A 15 3.16 -25.85 37.74
N LEU A 16 2.41 -26.95 37.74
CA LEU A 16 1.46 -27.32 38.77
C LEU A 16 2.21 -27.63 40.07
N LEU A 17 1.87 -26.93 41.15
CA LEU A 17 1.85 -27.55 42.47
C LEU A 17 0.51 -27.28 43.15
N SER A 18 0.00 -28.37 43.71
CA SER A 18 -1.34 -28.57 44.24
C SER A 18 -1.35 -28.44 45.77
N LEU A 19 -2.58 -28.24 46.28
CA LEU A 19 -3.13 -28.59 47.60
C LEU A 19 -3.26 -27.51 48.70
N ALA A 20 -4.54 -27.24 49.01
CA ALA A 20 -5.22 -27.50 50.29
C ALA A 20 -5.87 -26.29 51.00
N HIS A 21 -7.21 -26.29 50.97
CA HIS A 21 -8.19 -26.03 52.03
C HIS A 21 -7.85 -25.07 53.20
N ALA A 22 -8.72 -24.05 53.40
CA ALA A 22 -9.57 -23.94 54.59
C ALA A 22 -10.59 -22.77 54.50
N ILE A 23 -11.84 -23.09 54.86
CA ILE A 23 -13.02 -22.25 55.20
C ILE A 23 -12.74 -21.56 56.56
N PRO A 24 -13.18 -20.30 56.87
CA PRO A 24 -14.60 -20.03 57.19
C PRO A 24 -15.21 -18.63 56.93
N SER A 25 -16.54 -18.62 56.77
CA SER A 25 -17.47 -17.50 56.98
C SER A 25 -17.58 -17.15 58.49
N PRO A 26 -18.17 -16.01 58.92
CA PRO A 26 -19.64 -15.90 58.92
C PRO A 26 -20.24 -14.46 58.77
N GLU A 27 -21.53 -14.51 58.42
CA GLU A 27 -22.66 -13.69 58.92
C GLU A 27 -22.90 -12.22 58.53
N ALA A 28 -24.21 -11.96 58.44
CA ALA A 28 -24.91 -10.79 57.94
C ALA A 28 -25.78 -10.16 59.04
N ALA A 29 -26.09 -8.86 58.93
CA ALA A 29 -27.31 -8.20 59.44
C ALA A 29 -27.41 -6.80 58.80
N HIS A 30 -28.37 -6.48 57.92
CA HIS A 30 -29.76 -6.04 58.15
C HIS A 30 -29.97 -4.68 58.86
N GLY A 31 -30.49 -3.72 58.07
CA GLY A 31 -31.65 -2.88 58.43
C GLY A 31 -31.42 -1.56 59.18
N GLY A 32 -31.81 -0.43 58.57
CA GLY A 32 -31.95 0.84 59.29
C GLY A 32 -32.33 2.02 58.40
N SER A 33 -33.59 2.43 58.47
CA SER A 33 -34.27 3.46 57.70
C SER A 33 -33.96 4.91 58.12
N SER A 34 -33.97 5.80 57.11
CA SER A 34 -34.46 7.20 57.06
C SER A 34 -34.52 8.05 58.35
N GLN A 35 -33.83 9.20 58.32
CA GLN A 35 -34.41 10.55 58.37
C GLN A 35 -33.30 11.59 58.24
N ALA A 36 -33.37 12.46 57.22
CA ALA A 36 -32.57 13.68 57.16
C ALA A 36 -33.46 14.85 56.73
N THR A 37 -33.36 15.90 57.53
CA THR A 37 -34.11 17.17 57.54
C THR A 37 -33.69 18.11 56.41
N ASN A 38 -34.64 18.94 55.98
CA ASN A 38 -34.51 20.10 55.07
C ASN A 38 -33.21 20.91 55.25
N THR A 39 -32.49 21.12 54.15
CA THR A 39 -31.77 22.38 53.85
C THR A 39 -31.86 22.66 52.35
N THR A 40 -32.38 23.84 52.01
CA THR A 40 -32.35 24.46 50.70
C THR A 40 -30.90 24.80 50.33
N ASP A 41 -30.35 24.14 49.30
CA ASP A 41 -29.10 24.56 48.66
C ASP A 41 -29.42 25.18 47.31
N ASP A 42 -28.90 26.41 47.15
CA ASP A 42 -28.91 27.19 45.93
C ASP A 42 -28.39 26.36 44.76
N ALA A 43 -29.15 26.35 43.67
CA ALA A 43 -28.72 25.78 42.40
C ALA A 43 -27.57 26.61 41.83
N MET A 44 -26.34 26.30 42.22
CA MET A 44 -25.17 26.63 41.42
C MET A 44 -25.24 25.78 40.16
N THR A 45 -25.73 26.36 39.07
CA THR A 45 -25.55 25.83 37.72
C THR A 45 -24.06 25.62 37.49
N ILE A 46 -23.60 24.39 37.69
CA ILE A 46 -22.33 23.92 37.15
C ILE A 46 -22.57 23.77 35.65
N THR A 47 -22.33 24.85 34.92
CA THR A 47 -22.05 24.74 33.48
C THR A 47 -20.85 23.81 33.37
N PRO A 48 -20.94 22.63 32.73
CA PRO A 48 -19.77 21.78 32.57
C PRO A 48 -18.75 22.60 31.80
N ARG A 49 -17.62 22.88 32.46
CA ARG A 49 -16.47 23.55 31.86
C ARG A 49 -16.11 22.71 30.64
N GLN A 50 -16.37 23.23 29.44
CA GLN A 50 -15.80 22.62 28.23
C GLN A 50 -14.32 22.46 28.52
N SER A 51 -13.83 21.21 28.56
CA SER A 51 -12.42 20.96 28.70
C SER A 51 -11.76 21.67 27.52
N SER A 52 -10.91 22.65 27.85
CA SER A 52 -10.10 23.34 26.85
C SER A 52 -9.33 22.27 26.08
N CYS A 53 -9.42 22.31 24.76
CA CYS A 53 -8.65 21.43 23.91
C CYS A 53 -7.14 21.59 24.16
N LEU A 54 -6.37 20.55 23.88
CA LEU A 54 -4.91 20.56 24.01
C LEU A 54 -4.30 21.32 22.83
N SER A 55 -3.71 22.48 23.09
CA SER A 55 -3.09 23.32 22.05
C SER A 55 -1.62 23.01 21.76
N THR A 56 -0.95 22.33 22.70
CA THR A 56 0.48 21.97 22.64
C THR A 56 0.71 20.69 23.44
N GLY A 57 1.77 19.94 23.15
CA GLY A 57 2.17 18.79 23.94
C GLY A 57 2.90 17.76 23.10
N THR A 58 3.07 16.57 23.67
CA THR A 58 3.61 15.39 22.98
C THR A 58 2.75 14.18 23.32
N GLN A 59 3.16 12.99 22.87
CA GLN A 59 2.54 11.73 23.30
C GLN A 59 2.49 11.58 24.83
N SER A 60 3.48 12.11 25.56
CA SER A 60 3.53 11.98 27.02
C SER A 60 2.37 12.73 27.68
N THR A 61 2.01 13.89 27.14
CA THR A 61 0.86 14.67 27.61
C THR A 61 -0.45 13.90 27.38
N ILE A 62 -0.63 13.38 26.17
CA ILE A 62 -1.84 12.63 25.80
C ILE A 62 -1.96 11.33 26.61
N ASN A 63 -0.87 10.56 26.72
CA ASN A 63 -0.84 9.30 27.47
C ASN A 63 -1.10 9.53 28.97
N ALA A 64 -0.61 10.63 29.54
CA ALA A 64 -0.92 11.00 30.93
C ALA A 64 -2.41 11.31 31.12
N LEU A 65 -3.06 11.98 30.17
CA LEU A 65 -4.50 12.25 30.20
C LEU A 65 -5.30 10.95 30.09
N PHE A 66 -4.95 10.04 29.18
CA PHE A 66 -5.61 8.73 29.10
C PHE A 66 -5.42 7.90 30.36
N SER A 67 -4.20 7.83 30.88
CA SER A 67 -3.90 7.03 32.08
C SER A 67 -4.62 7.56 33.32
N SER A 68 -4.67 8.89 33.49
CA SER A 68 -5.31 9.52 34.65
C SER A 68 -6.83 9.60 34.56
N GLY A 69 -7.38 9.83 33.36
CA GLY A 69 -8.82 9.90 33.17
C GLY A 69 -9.50 8.53 33.13
N GLY A 70 -8.78 7.48 32.68
CA GLY A 70 -9.32 6.12 32.60
C GLY A 70 -10.41 5.97 31.53
N ALA A 71 -11.37 5.08 31.78
CA ALA A 71 -12.40 4.71 30.81
C ALA A 71 -13.24 5.93 30.37
N ASN A 72 -13.62 5.97 29.09
CA ASN A 72 -14.42 7.03 28.48
C ASN A 72 -13.77 8.42 28.47
N THR A 73 -12.46 8.51 28.74
CA THR A 73 -11.74 9.79 28.66
C THR A 73 -11.65 10.28 27.22
N ILE A 74 -12.05 11.53 27.01
CA ILE A 74 -11.89 12.23 25.73
C ILE A 74 -10.69 13.17 25.85
N VAL A 75 -9.65 12.90 25.06
CA VAL A 75 -8.55 13.84 24.85
C VAL A 75 -8.82 14.61 23.56
N SER A 76 -9.27 15.85 23.73
CA SER A 76 -9.59 16.75 22.62
C SER A 76 -8.39 17.65 22.28
N LEU A 77 -7.95 17.65 21.02
CA LEU A 77 -6.87 18.49 20.48
C LEU A 77 -7.46 19.75 19.84
N CYS A 78 -6.78 20.90 19.94
CA CYS A 78 -7.30 22.11 19.31
C CYS A 78 -7.20 22.04 17.78
N PRO A 79 -8.11 22.67 17.02
CA PRO A 79 -8.02 22.71 15.56
C PRO A 79 -6.69 23.30 15.09
N GLY A 80 -6.10 22.71 14.05
CA GLY A 80 -4.88 23.16 13.37
C GLY A 80 -3.58 22.93 14.13
N VAL A 81 -3.62 22.35 15.33
CA VAL A 81 -2.39 22.11 16.10
C VAL A 81 -1.64 20.89 15.60
N THR A 82 -0.32 20.93 15.68
CA THR A 82 0.54 19.78 15.41
C THR A 82 1.15 19.30 16.72
N ILE A 83 0.90 18.04 17.07
CA ILE A 83 1.48 17.35 18.23
C ILE A 83 2.65 16.50 17.72
N PRO A 84 3.91 16.91 17.96
CA PRO A 84 5.07 16.11 17.61
C PRO A 84 5.19 14.90 18.56
N ILE A 85 5.49 13.73 18.00
CA ILE A 85 5.69 12.52 18.79
C ILE A 85 7.02 11.82 18.50
N THR A 86 7.57 11.21 19.55
CA THR A 86 8.77 10.34 19.51
C THR A 86 8.54 8.99 20.19
N ALA A 87 7.33 8.75 20.71
CA ALA A 87 6.83 7.46 21.19
C ALA A 87 5.32 7.36 20.83
N PRO A 88 4.71 6.16 20.86
CA PRO A 88 3.29 5.99 20.54
C PRO A 88 2.36 6.70 21.53
N ILE A 89 1.22 7.17 21.04
CA ILE A 89 0.02 7.44 21.85
C ILE A 89 -0.68 6.11 22.10
N VAL A 90 -0.97 5.78 23.37
CA VAL A 90 -1.51 4.48 23.77
C VAL A 90 -2.82 4.68 24.52
N PHE A 91 -3.90 4.09 24.01
CA PHE A 91 -5.15 3.97 24.76
C PHE A 91 -4.97 2.98 25.91
N THR A 92 -5.43 3.35 27.10
CA THR A 92 -5.19 2.59 28.34
C THR A 92 -6.46 2.04 28.97
N ALA A 93 -7.63 2.45 28.50
CA ALA A 93 -8.92 2.00 29.02
C ALA A 93 -10.01 2.02 27.94
N PRO A 94 -11.09 1.24 28.12
CA PRO A 94 -12.21 1.22 27.18
C PRO A 94 -12.90 2.56 27.00
N GLY A 95 -13.47 2.78 25.82
CA GLY A 95 -14.30 3.95 25.50
C GLY A 95 -13.54 5.27 25.34
N GLN A 96 -12.21 5.25 25.48
CA GLN A 96 -11.39 6.45 25.33
C GLN A 96 -11.41 6.99 23.89
N GLU A 97 -11.27 8.30 23.76
CA GLU A 97 -11.33 8.99 22.48
C GLU A 97 -10.15 9.97 22.33
N LEU A 98 -9.50 9.91 21.16
CA LEU A 98 -8.60 10.96 20.68
C LEU A 98 -9.29 11.67 19.52
N SER A 99 -9.55 12.97 19.67
CA SER A 99 -10.25 13.73 18.64
C SER A 99 -9.83 15.19 18.55
N THR A 100 -10.11 15.85 17.42
CA THR A 100 -10.00 17.31 17.32
C THR A 100 -11.28 17.96 17.84
N GLN A 101 -11.16 19.01 18.64
CA GLN A 101 -12.28 19.79 19.15
C GLN A 101 -13.16 20.29 18.01
N GLY A 102 -14.47 20.05 18.13
CA GLY A 102 -15.44 20.44 17.11
C GLY A 102 -15.54 19.47 15.92
N TYR A 103 -14.76 18.39 15.89
CA TYR A 103 -14.80 17.34 14.87
C TYR A 103 -14.75 17.88 13.41
N PRO A 104 -13.77 18.72 13.06
CA PRO A 104 -13.62 19.20 11.69
C PRO A 104 -13.38 18.04 10.71
N THR A 105 -13.89 18.18 9.50
CA THR A 105 -13.69 17.22 8.41
C THR A 105 -12.74 17.76 7.33
N ASP A 106 -12.23 18.99 7.51
CA ASP A 106 -11.33 19.67 6.58
C ASP A 106 -9.87 19.61 7.07
N SER A 107 -9.01 20.49 6.54
CA SER A 107 -7.59 20.56 6.90
C SER A 107 -7.33 21.14 8.30
N THR A 108 -8.35 21.63 9.01
CA THR A 108 -8.21 22.15 10.38
C THR A 108 -8.18 21.05 11.45
N ARG A 109 -8.29 19.78 11.07
CA ARG A 109 -8.01 18.63 11.95
C ARG A 109 -6.62 18.77 12.59
N ALA A 110 -6.51 18.52 13.88
CA ALA A 110 -5.22 18.45 14.56
C ALA A 110 -4.35 17.33 13.95
N THR A 111 -3.03 17.51 13.95
CA THR A 111 -2.07 16.58 13.34
C THR A 111 -1.19 15.92 14.40
N ILE A 112 -1.12 14.60 14.42
CA ILE A 112 -0.10 13.82 15.10
C ILE A 112 1.05 13.56 14.13
N LEU A 113 2.26 14.00 14.46
CA LEU A 113 3.41 13.95 13.55
C LEU A 113 4.60 13.21 14.17
N ILE A 114 5.01 12.10 13.56
CA ILE A 114 6.24 11.40 13.95
C ILE A 114 7.47 12.26 13.62
N GLN A 115 8.33 12.49 14.61
CA GLN A 115 9.55 13.28 14.43
C GLN A 115 10.70 12.45 13.80
N PRO A 116 11.54 13.06 12.93
CA PRO A 116 12.76 12.44 12.45
C PRO A 116 13.68 11.98 13.58
N GLY A 117 14.42 10.89 13.36
CA GLY A 117 15.29 10.28 14.38
C GLY A 117 14.55 9.45 15.44
N SER A 118 13.21 9.38 15.42
CA SER A 118 12.46 8.48 16.28
C SER A 118 12.52 7.02 15.79
N THR A 119 12.35 6.08 16.72
CA THR A 119 12.26 4.64 16.45
C THR A 119 10.80 4.15 16.38
N VAL A 120 9.86 5.05 16.12
CA VAL A 120 8.42 4.77 16.16
C VAL A 120 7.87 4.52 14.77
N THR A 121 7.08 3.47 14.62
CA THR A 121 6.24 3.22 13.44
C THR A 121 4.77 3.53 13.73
N SER A 122 4.24 3.07 14.87
CA SER A 122 2.87 3.37 15.31
C SER A 122 2.76 4.69 16.04
N ALA A 123 2.06 5.63 15.43
CA ALA A 123 1.71 6.89 16.08
C ALA A 123 0.65 6.68 17.17
N ILE A 124 -0.34 5.82 16.90
CA ILE A 124 -1.46 5.53 17.81
C ILE A 124 -1.63 4.02 17.94
N ARG A 125 -1.81 3.55 19.18
CA ARG A 125 -2.12 2.17 19.54
C ARG A 125 -3.42 2.11 20.32
N GLY A 126 -4.45 1.54 19.69
CA GLY A 126 -5.75 1.26 20.30
C GLY A 126 -5.98 -0.21 20.58
N ASN A 127 -5.07 -1.09 20.17
CA ASN A 127 -5.25 -2.53 20.32
C ASN A 127 -5.52 -2.96 21.78
N TRP A 128 -6.38 -3.98 21.95
CA TRP A 128 -6.81 -4.53 23.24
C TRP A 128 -7.66 -3.61 24.13
N GLN A 129 -8.27 -2.56 23.56
CA GLN A 129 -9.15 -1.65 24.28
C GLN A 129 -10.51 -1.53 23.59
N ASN A 130 -11.58 -1.94 24.28
CA ASN A 130 -12.93 -1.89 23.70
C ASN A 130 -13.38 -0.45 23.47
N ASN A 131 -14.13 -0.23 22.39
CA ASN A 131 -14.85 1.02 22.13
C ASN A 131 -13.97 2.28 22.05
N VAL A 132 -12.65 2.14 21.84
CA VAL A 132 -11.77 3.31 21.67
C VAL A 132 -11.97 3.96 20.30
N LYS A 133 -11.74 5.26 20.24
CA LYS A 133 -12.08 6.07 19.07
C LYS A 133 -10.94 7.00 18.66
N VAL A 134 -10.61 7.00 17.38
CA VAL A 134 -9.75 7.99 16.73
C VAL A 134 -10.60 8.74 15.72
N LEU A 135 -10.91 10.00 16.01
CA LEU A 135 -11.89 10.78 15.26
C LEU A 135 -11.31 12.11 14.79
N ASN A 136 -11.55 12.48 13.53
CA ASN A 136 -11.33 13.85 13.05
C ASN A 136 -9.90 14.38 13.32
N ILE A 137 -8.89 13.54 13.11
CA ILE A 137 -7.46 13.87 13.30
C ILE A 137 -6.68 13.48 12.06
N GLN A 138 -5.55 14.16 11.83
CA GLN A 138 -4.54 13.77 10.86
C GLN A 138 -3.41 13.01 11.58
N VAL A 139 -2.96 11.90 11.01
CA VAL A 139 -1.85 11.11 11.52
C VAL A 139 -0.83 10.94 10.40
N ASP A 140 0.35 11.50 10.62
CA ASP A 140 1.43 11.54 9.64
C ASP A 140 2.66 10.82 10.20
N GLY A 141 2.98 9.67 9.59
CA GLY A 141 4.17 8.90 9.93
C GLY A 141 5.48 9.57 9.47
N ASN A 142 5.38 10.63 8.67
CA ASN A 142 6.49 11.47 8.23
C ASN A 142 7.59 10.70 7.48
N ARG A 143 7.26 9.58 6.80
CA ARG A 143 8.23 8.77 6.06
C ARG A 143 9.18 9.58 5.15
N PRO A 144 8.76 10.64 4.43
CA PRO A 144 9.68 11.44 3.60
C PRO A 144 10.85 12.07 4.37
N ASN A 145 10.66 12.41 5.66
CA ASN A 145 11.70 13.05 6.48
C ASN A 145 12.25 12.13 7.59
N ALA A 146 11.45 11.18 8.07
CA ALA A 146 11.80 10.23 9.12
C ALA A 146 12.33 8.89 8.58
N GLY A 147 12.21 8.65 7.28
CA GLY A 147 12.65 7.43 6.62
C GLY A 147 11.75 6.21 6.88
N TYR A 148 12.00 5.14 6.13
CA TYR A 148 11.40 3.83 6.37
C TYR A 148 11.89 3.24 7.69
N LEU A 149 10.99 2.53 8.37
CA LEU A 149 11.28 1.74 9.56
C LEU A 149 10.33 0.55 9.62
N GLY A 150 10.89 -0.66 9.64
CA GLY A 150 10.10 -1.88 9.83
C GLY A 150 9.51 -1.96 11.24
N GLY A 151 8.22 -2.28 11.34
CA GLY A 151 7.51 -2.42 12.61
C GLY A 151 5.99 -2.52 12.41
N ASP A 152 5.23 -2.12 13.42
CA ASP A 152 3.76 -2.11 13.39
C ASP A 152 3.21 -1.01 12.45
N ALA A 153 1.91 -1.04 12.15
CA ALA A 153 1.26 -0.03 11.31
C ALA A 153 1.21 1.36 12.00
N LEU A 154 0.91 2.41 11.22
CA LEU A 154 0.87 3.78 11.73
C LEU A 154 -0.26 3.99 12.76
N LEU A 155 -1.45 3.46 12.48
CA LEU A 155 -2.51 3.23 13.45
C LEU A 155 -2.66 1.73 13.68
N GLU A 156 -2.35 1.28 14.89
CA GLU A 156 -2.49 -0.13 15.29
C GLU A 156 -3.72 -0.27 16.20
N MET A 157 -4.81 -0.76 15.62
CA MET A 157 -6.13 -0.95 16.23
C MET A 157 -6.45 -2.46 16.29
N GLY A 158 -7.51 -2.86 16.98
CA GLY A 158 -7.96 -4.26 17.04
C GLY A 158 -7.41 -5.04 18.24
N GLY A 159 -6.93 -6.26 18.03
CA GLY A 159 -6.67 -7.24 19.09
C GLY A 159 -7.96 -7.85 19.62
N GLY A 160 -7.90 -8.56 20.75
CA GLY A 160 -9.09 -9.11 21.41
C GLY A 160 -9.97 -8.01 21.98
N THR A 161 -10.86 -7.48 21.14
CA THR A 161 -11.60 -6.25 21.39
C THR A 161 -12.92 -6.17 20.61
N GLU A 162 -13.77 -5.22 20.97
CA GLU A 162 -14.99 -4.89 20.25
C GLU A 162 -15.21 -3.38 20.08
N GLY A 163 -15.91 -2.98 19.02
CA GLY A 163 -16.54 -1.65 18.93
C GLY A 163 -15.60 -0.47 18.64
N GLN A 164 -14.35 -0.72 18.25
CA GLN A 164 -13.39 0.37 17.97
C GLN A 164 -13.77 1.18 16.74
N THR A 165 -13.48 2.48 16.76
CA THR A 165 -13.85 3.40 15.67
C THR A 165 -12.64 4.21 15.16
N VAL A 166 -12.44 4.22 13.85
CA VAL A 166 -11.55 5.16 13.16
C VAL A 166 -12.38 5.88 12.09
N SER A 167 -12.64 7.18 12.29
CA SER A 167 -13.57 7.90 11.42
C SER A 167 -13.17 9.35 11.17
N HIS A 168 -13.41 9.82 9.93
CA HIS A 168 -13.09 11.18 9.49
C HIS A 168 -11.61 11.56 9.70
N THR A 169 -10.70 10.59 9.63
CA THR A 169 -9.26 10.81 9.80
C THR A 169 -8.54 11.05 8.48
N VAL A 170 -7.36 11.66 8.54
CA VAL A 170 -6.33 11.55 7.47
C VAL A 170 -5.21 10.69 8.01
N VAL A 171 -4.83 9.62 7.32
CA VAL A 171 -3.73 8.74 7.74
C VAL A 171 -2.76 8.54 6.60
N LYS A 172 -1.50 8.98 6.74
CA LYS A 172 -0.55 8.99 5.62
C LYS A 172 0.90 8.83 6.06
N ASN A 173 1.75 8.55 5.07
CA ASN A 173 3.19 8.45 5.19
C ASN A 173 3.63 7.49 6.30
N THR A 174 2.96 6.33 6.42
CA THR A 174 3.39 5.29 7.35
C THR A 174 4.86 4.96 7.12
N ARG A 175 5.61 4.75 8.20
CA ARG A 175 7.02 4.35 8.09
C ARG A 175 7.18 2.86 7.83
N SER A 176 6.09 2.09 7.94
CA SER A 176 6.07 0.64 7.88
C SER A 176 5.16 0.14 6.76
N TRP A 177 4.56 -1.04 6.93
CA TRP A 177 3.83 -1.81 5.92
C TRP A 177 2.33 -1.51 5.81
N SER A 178 1.74 -0.71 6.71
CA SER A 178 0.32 -0.30 6.61
C SER A 178 0.06 1.05 7.28
N CYS A 179 -0.88 1.81 6.72
CA CYS A 179 -1.36 3.05 7.32
C CYS A 179 -2.32 2.77 8.49
N VAL A 180 -3.31 1.91 8.30
CA VAL A 180 -4.28 1.53 9.33
C VAL A 180 -4.40 0.01 9.38
N HIS A 181 -4.09 -0.56 10.53
CA HIS A 181 -4.25 -1.98 10.78
C HIS A 181 -5.24 -2.21 11.91
N PHE A 182 -6.26 -3.01 11.61
CA PHE A 182 -7.14 -3.62 12.58
C PHE A 182 -6.74 -5.08 12.75
N ILE A 183 -5.75 -5.30 13.62
CA ILE A 183 -5.19 -6.62 13.88
C ILE A 183 -6.23 -7.52 14.53
N GLY A 184 -6.21 -8.80 14.20
CA GLY A 184 -6.98 -9.79 14.93
C GLY A 184 -6.34 -10.08 16.28
N SER A 185 -6.98 -10.95 17.05
CA SER A 185 -6.45 -11.38 18.34
C SER A 185 -5.57 -12.63 18.25
N GLY A 186 -5.63 -13.36 17.12
CA GLY A 186 -5.14 -14.74 17.03
C GLY A 186 -5.88 -15.73 17.94
N GLN A 187 -7.03 -15.34 18.50
CA GLN A 187 -7.80 -16.10 19.49
C GLN A 187 -9.28 -16.17 19.08
N GLU A 188 -9.80 -17.38 18.85
CA GLU A 188 -11.20 -17.60 18.46
C GLU A 188 -12.22 -17.25 19.54
N ASP A 189 -11.86 -17.37 20.81
CA ASP A 189 -12.70 -17.05 21.97
C ASP A 189 -12.70 -15.55 22.31
N ASN A 190 -11.67 -14.82 21.89
CA ASN A 190 -11.55 -13.38 22.08
C ASN A 190 -11.16 -12.65 20.78
N PRO A 191 -11.96 -12.72 19.70
CA PRO A 191 -11.67 -12.06 18.42
C PRO A 191 -11.78 -10.55 18.50
N CYS A 192 -11.10 -9.87 17.57
CA CYS A 192 -11.45 -8.50 17.21
C CYS A 192 -12.77 -8.48 16.45
N ARG A 193 -13.74 -7.66 16.87
CA ARG A 193 -15.07 -7.60 16.22
C ARG A 193 -15.68 -6.21 16.18
N GLN A 194 -16.62 -6.01 15.27
CA GLN A 194 -17.51 -4.84 15.25
C GLN A 194 -16.77 -3.49 15.17
N ALA A 195 -15.67 -3.44 14.43
CA ALA A 195 -14.99 -2.18 14.19
C ALA A 195 -15.77 -1.30 13.18
N THR A 196 -15.58 0.01 13.27
CA THR A 196 -16.15 0.99 12.34
C THR A 196 -15.03 1.84 11.73
N VAL A 197 -14.79 1.68 10.44
CA VAL A 197 -13.73 2.37 9.67
C VAL A 197 -14.39 3.16 8.55
N THR A 198 -14.65 4.46 8.78
CA THR A 198 -15.52 5.23 7.88
C THR A 198 -15.06 6.65 7.58
N PHE A 199 -15.32 7.11 6.36
CA PHE A 199 -15.07 8.50 5.95
C PHE A 199 -13.60 8.94 6.13
N ASN A 200 -12.65 8.00 6.06
CA ASN A 200 -11.23 8.32 6.21
C ASN A 200 -10.59 8.63 4.85
N GLU A 201 -9.60 9.51 4.87
CA GLU A 201 -8.66 9.74 3.79
C GLU A 201 -7.34 9.03 4.13
N VAL A 202 -6.94 8.04 3.35
CA VAL A 202 -5.78 7.20 3.65
C VAL A 202 -4.78 7.26 2.50
N GLY A 203 -3.54 7.55 2.84
CA GLY A 203 -2.39 7.54 1.94
C GLY A 203 -1.88 8.93 1.52
N PRO A 204 -0.74 8.98 0.81
CA PRO A 204 0.06 7.83 0.37
C PRO A 204 0.66 7.04 1.54
N CYS A 205 0.83 5.73 1.39
CA CYS A 205 1.32 4.85 2.47
C CYS A 205 2.70 4.27 2.15
N GLY A 206 2.85 3.67 0.97
CA GLY A 206 4.06 3.01 0.52
C GLY A 206 4.85 3.79 -0.53
N HIS A 207 6.00 3.24 -0.88
CA HIS A 207 6.79 3.63 -2.06
C HIS A 207 7.12 2.38 -2.87
N GLU A 208 7.29 2.54 -4.19
CA GLU A 208 7.79 1.45 -5.02
C GLU A 208 9.21 1.06 -4.69
N GLY A 209 9.51 -0.22 -4.95
CA GLY A 209 10.86 -0.78 -4.90
C GLY A 209 11.30 -1.21 -3.50
N THR A 210 12.61 -1.25 -3.32
CA THR A 210 13.26 -1.78 -2.12
C THR A 210 14.18 -0.75 -1.50
N ASP A 211 14.27 -0.77 -0.17
CA ASP A 211 15.26 -0.04 0.59
C ASP A 211 16.67 -0.48 0.15
N SER A 212 17.50 0.44 -0.31
CA SER A 212 18.82 0.12 -0.88
C SER A 212 19.81 -0.45 0.14
N ALA A 213 19.59 -0.21 1.45
CA ALA A 213 20.47 -0.68 2.51
C ALA A 213 20.10 -2.08 3.00
N THR A 214 18.81 -2.42 3.01
CA THR A 214 18.29 -3.67 3.59
C THR A 214 17.70 -4.63 2.56
N GLY A 215 17.39 -4.15 1.35
CA GLY A 215 16.68 -4.89 0.31
C GLY A 215 15.19 -5.12 0.63
N ASN A 216 14.68 -4.55 1.72
CA ASN A 216 13.28 -4.72 2.12
C ASN A 216 12.35 -3.96 1.19
N GLY A 217 11.18 -4.54 0.90
CA GLY A 217 10.11 -3.86 0.18
C GLY A 217 9.67 -2.58 0.87
N LEU A 218 9.44 -1.53 0.08
CA LEU A 218 8.98 -0.24 0.57
C LEU A 218 7.44 -0.09 0.49
N TRP A 219 6.75 -1.12 0.00
CA TRP A 219 5.31 -1.11 -0.20
C TRP A 219 4.54 -1.08 1.11
N ALA A 220 3.32 -0.55 1.06
CA ALA A 220 2.43 -0.55 2.21
C ALA A 220 0.96 -0.67 1.81
N ASP A 221 0.15 -1.16 2.73
CA ASP A 221 -1.30 -1.16 2.61
C ASP A 221 -1.89 0.19 3.01
N GLY A 222 -3.06 0.51 2.43
CA GLY A 222 -3.92 1.56 2.95
C GLY A 222 -4.61 1.10 4.23
N LEU A 223 -5.50 0.13 4.09
CA LEU A 223 -6.25 -0.48 5.19
C LEU A 223 -5.97 -1.99 5.25
N SER A 224 -5.63 -2.50 6.43
CA SER A 224 -5.43 -3.93 6.70
C SER A 224 -6.44 -4.34 7.77
N ILE A 225 -7.42 -5.18 7.43
CA ILE A 225 -8.58 -5.48 8.28
C ILE A 225 -8.65 -6.98 8.54
N GLU A 226 -8.50 -7.38 9.80
CA GLU A 226 -8.65 -8.77 10.26
C GLU A 226 -9.90 -8.97 11.14
N CYS A 227 -10.44 -7.88 11.69
CA CYS A 227 -11.62 -7.91 12.57
C CYS A 227 -12.89 -8.39 11.85
N MET A 228 -13.67 -9.22 12.54
CA MET A 228 -14.96 -9.74 12.05
C MET A 228 -16.09 -8.73 12.28
N ASP A 229 -17.23 -8.94 11.61
CA ASP A 229 -18.45 -8.11 11.72
C ASP A 229 -18.18 -6.60 11.61
N THR A 230 -17.18 -6.22 10.82
CA THR A 230 -16.63 -4.88 10.75
C THR A 230 -17.22 -4.10 9.57
N MET A 231 -17.49 -2.81 9.78
CA MET A 231 -17.96 -1.91 8.74
C MET A 231 -16.81 -1.04 8.24
N VAL A 232 -16.44 -1.20 6.97
CA VAL A 232 -15.43 -0.41 6.27
C VAL A 232 -16.10 0.30 5.09
N THR A 233 -16.53 1.55 5.30
CA THR A 233 -17.33 2.24 4.28
C THR A 233 -16.96 3.68 4.04
N ASP A 234 -17.13 4.12 2.79
CA ASP A 234 -16.97 5.51 2.38
C ASP A 234 -15.56 6.08 2.66
N ASN A 235 -14.52 5.24 2.64
CA ASN A 235 -13.13 5.67 2.76
C ASN A 235 -12.54 6.00 1.38
N THR A 236 -11.62 6.95 1.32
CA THR A 236 -10.81 7.26 0.14
C THR A 236 -9.36 6.86 0.39
N ILE A 237 -8.85 5.89 -0.38
CA ILE A 237 -7.50 5.37 -0.28
C ILE A 237 -6.73 5.77 -1.54
N THR A 238 -5.61 6.49 -1.37
CA THR A 238 -4.78 6.97 -2.48
C THR A 238 -3.32 6.57 -2.28
N GLY A 239 -2.75 5.84 -3.24
CA GLY A 239 -1.32 5.55 -3.26
C GLY A 239 -0.82 4.65 -2.13
N ALA A 240 -1.45 3.48 -1.94
CA ALA A 240 -0.99 2.49 -0.98
C ALA A 240 0.33 1.83 -1.43
N THR A 241 0.40 1.41 -2.69
CA THR A 241 1.45 0.60 -3.38
C THR A 241 1.38 -0.91 -3.16
N ASP A 242 0.95 -1.40 -2.00
CA ASP A 242 0.59 -2.81 -1.83
C ASP A 242 -0.92 -3.02 -2.06
N GLY A 243 -1.71 -3.31 -1.03
CA GLY A 243 -3.17 -3.35 -1.09
C GLY A 243 -3.82 -2.01 -0.73
N GLY A 244 -4.80 -1.56 -1.51
CA GLY A 244 -5.67 -0.45 -1.09
C GLY A 244 -6.43 -0.83 0.19
N ILE A 245 -7.08 -2.00 0.15
CA ILE A 245 -7.68 -2.67 1.30
C ILE A 245 -7.26 -4.15 1.28
N VAL A 246 -6.72 -4.66 2.38
CA VAL A 246 -6.42 -6.08 2.58
C VAL A 246 -7.37 -6.66 3.61
N ILE A 247 -8.07 -7.73 3.24
CA ILE A 247 -9.05 -8.41 4.07
C ILE A 247 -8.41 -9.72 4.55
N PHE A 248 -7.99 -9.76 5.81
CA PHE A 248 -7.41 -10.93 6.44
C PHE A 248 -8.53 -11.83 7.00
N GLY A 249 -9.26 -12.51 6.10
CA GLY A 249 -10.32 -13.45 6.45
C GLY A 249 -11.29 -12.88 7.49
N SER A 250 -12.06 -11.86 7.17
CA SER A 250 -12.89 -11.14 8.16
C SER A 250 -14.39 -11.50 8.08
N PRO A 251 -14.86 -12.65 8.63
CA PRO A 251 -16.25 -13.07 8.53
C PRO A 251 -17.26 -11.98 8.91
N GLY A 252 -18.36 -11.90 8.18
CA GLY A 252 -19.45 -10.96 8.43
C GLY A 252 -19.14 -9.48 8.11
N SER A 253 -17.90 -9.14 7.74
CA SER A 253 -17.48 -7.76 7.49
C SER A 253 -17.95 -7.21 6.15
N GLN A 254 -18.18 -5.91 6.09
CA GLN A 254 -18.72 -5.19 4.95
C GLN A 254 -17.75 -4.09 4.48
N PHE A 255 -17.39 -4.12 3.21
CA PHE A 255 -16.47 -3.21 2.54
C PHE A 255 -17.24 -2.48 1.43
N LEU A 256 -17.81 -1.33 1.77
CA LEU A 256 -18.83 -0.67 0.96
C LEU A 256 -18.39 0.72 0.50
N ARG A 257 -18.67 1.10 -0.75
CA ARG A 257 -18.53 2.49 -1.23
C ARG A 257 -17.15 3.13 -0.99
N ASN A 258 -16.10 2.33 -0.85
CA ASN A 258 -14.75 2.85 -0.73
C ASN A 258 -14.24 3.26 -2.12
N THR A 259 -13.41 4.28 -2.16
CA THR A 259 -12.73 4.76 -3.37
C THR A 259 -11.24 4.46 -3.23
N ILE A 260 -10.68 3.72 -4.19
CA ILE A 260 -9.26 3.32 -4.20
C ILE A 260 -8.63 3.85 -5.48
N ILE A 261 -7.55 4.62 -5.35
CA ILE A 261 -6.89 5.29 -6.47
C ILE A 261 -5.39 5.03 -6.38
N SER A 262 -4.79 4.43 -7.42
CA SER A 262 -3.33 4.39 -7.52
C SER A 262 -2.79 5.77 -7.90
N SER A 263 -1.65 6.19 -7.34
CA SER A 263 -1.09 7.52 -7.59
C SER A 263 0.25 7.45 -8.33
N SER A 264 0.53 8.39 -9.22
CA SER A 264 1.81 8.46 -9.94
C SER A 264 3.00 8.74 -9.02
N SER A 265 2.78 9.45 -7.90
CA SER A 265 3.78 9.66 -6.84
C SER A 265 4.17 8.38 -6.10
N SER A 266 3.29 7.37 -6.12
CA SER A 266 3.50 6.09 -5.46
C SER A 266 3.85 4.97 -6.44
N GLY A 267 3.59 5.14 -7.75
CA GLY A 267 3.96 4.20 -8.80
C GLY A 267 2.92 3.09 -9.04
N LEU A 268 3.38 1.84 -8.94
CA LEU A 268 2.54 0.64 -9.04
C LEU A 268 1.70 0.48 -7.76
N GLN A 269 0.55 -0.17 -7.89
CA GLN A 269 -0.19 -0.68 -6.74
C GLN A 269 -0.56 -2.14 -7.03
N PHE A 270 -0.15 -3.06 -6.16
CA PHE A 270 -0.38 -4.49 -6.39
C PHE A 270 -1.88 -4.82 -6.38
N GLY A 271 -2.60 -4.35 -5.37
CA GLY A 271 -3.99 -4.71 -5.14
C GLY A 271 -4.90 -3.50 -4.93
N GLY A 272 -6.11 -3.54 -5.51
CA GLY A 272 -7.21 -2.67 -5.06
C GLY A 272 -7.75 -3.20 -3.73
N ILE A 273 -8.46 -4.33 -3.78
CA ILE A 273 -8.96 -5.07 -2.62
C ILE A 273 -8.46 -6.52 -2.66
N ASN A 274 -7.79 -6.96 -1.60
CA ASN A 274 -7.19 -8.29 -1.53
C ASN A 274 -7.99 -9.20 -0.59
N MET A 275 -8.51 -10.30 -1.11
CA MET A 275 -9.21 -11.37 -0.38
C MET A 275 -8.44 -12.69 -0.53
N VAL A 276 -7.14 -12.65 -0.19
CA VAL A 276 -6.18 -13.70 -0.52
C VAL A 276 -5.62 -14.38 0.72
N ASP A 277 -5.58 -13.71 1.88
CA ASP A 277 -4.89 -14.20 3.07
C ASP A 277 -5.70 -15.25 3.88
N PRO A 278 -5.05 -16.27 4.45
CA PRO A 278 -5.69 -17.41 5.13
C PRO A 278 -5.99 -17.20 6.62
N THR A 279 -6.08 -15.96 7.09
CA THR A 279 -6.44 -15.72 8.50
C THR A 279 -7.83 -16.29 8.82
N TRP A 280 -8.06 -16.68 10.07
CA TRP A 280 -9.24 -17.46 10.48
C TRP A 280 -9.41 -18.76 9.69
N SER A 281 -8.29 -19.44 9.41
CA SER A 281 -8.20 -20.64 8.56
C SER A 281 -8.72 -20.43 7.12
N GLY A 282 -8.72 -19.18 6.64
CA GLY A 282 -9.24 -18.79 5.33
C GLY A 282 -10.74 -18.55 5.31
N ASN A 283 -11.39 -18.31 6.46
CA ASN A 283 -12.83 -18.06 6.51
C ASN A 283 -13.18 -16.62 6.11
N TYR A 284 -13.99 -16.47 5.07
CA TYR A 284 -14.56 -15.21 4.60
C TYR A 284 -16.10 -15.21 4.64
N SER A 285 -16.72 -16.15 5.36
CA SER A 285 -18.18 -16.32 5.36
C SER A 285 -18.90 -15.01 5.72
N GLY A 286 -19.83 -14.59 4.86
CA GLY A 286 -20.62 -13.37 5.04
C GLY A 286 -19.90 -12.08 4.64
N VAL A 287 -18.67 -12.13 4.12
CA VAL A 287 -17.98 -10.93 3.64
C VAL A 287 -18.72 -10.33 2.43
N VAL A 288 -18.93 -9.01 2.49
CA VAL A 288 -19.52 -8.24 1.40
C VAL A 288 -18.53 -7.19 0.91
N VAL A 289 -18.18 -7.22 -0.38
CA VAL A 289 -17.38 -6.20 -1.07
C VAL A 289 -18.24 -5.58 -2.16
N SER A 290 -18.82 -4.41 -1.90
CA SER A 290 -19.83 -3.86 -2.80
C SER A 290 -19.76 -2.35 -3.02
N ALA A 291 -20.11 -1.93 -4.24
CA ALA A 291 -20.18 -0.53 -4.63
C ALA A 291 -18.87 0.25 -4.45
N ASN A 292 -17.71 -0.42 -4.41
CA ASN A 292 -16.42 0.25 -4.36
C ASN A 292 -16.01 0.74 -5.74
N THR A 293 -15.28 1.86 -5.78
CA THR A 293 -14.68 2.40 -7.01
C THR A 293 -13.17 2.19 -6.96
N ILE A 294 -12.62 1.48 -7.94
CA ILE A 294 -11.20 1.13 -8.01
C ILE A 294 -10.63 1.72 -9.31
N THR A 295 -9.71 2.67 -9.16
CA THR A 295 -9.20 3.48 -10.28
C THR A 295 -7.68 3.35 -10.40
N GLY A 296 -7.23 2.85 -11.54
CA GLY A 296 -5.84 2.99 -11.96
C GLY A 296 -5.61 4.41 -12.49
N GLY A 297 -4.93 5.25 -11.70
CA GLY A 297 -4.75 6.67 -12.03
C GLY A 297 -3.88 6.92 -13.27
N PRO A 298 -3.93 8.13 -13.86
CA PRO A 298 -3.00 8.52 -14.92
C PRO A 298 -1.55 8.45 -14.43
N GLY A 299 -0.67 7.76 -15.17
CA GLY A 299 0.74 7.59 -14.79
C GLY A 299 0.97 6.63 -13.62
N SER A 300 -0.04 5.86 -13.24
CA SER A 300 0.02 4.73 -12.30
C SER A 300 -0.84 3.59 -12.84
N PHE A 301 -0.83 2.44 -12.18
CA PHE A 301 -1.76 1.35 -12.48
C PHE A 301 -1.99 0.48 -11.25
N ILE A 302 -3.11 -0.24 -11.25
CA ILE A 302 -3.39 -1.29 -10.27
C ILE A 302 -3.22 -2.63 -10.98
N ASN A 303 -2.35 -3.50 -10.48
CA ASN A 303 -2.08 -4.80 -11.11
C ASN A 303 -3.33 -5.69 -11.05
N LEU A 304 -3.91 -5.80 -9.86
CA LEU A 304 -5.12 -6.58 -9.59
C LEU A 304 -6.15 -5.73 -8.85
N GLY A 305 -7.31 -5.50 -9.47
CA GLY A 305 -8.40 -4.74 -8.87
C GLY A 305 -8.96 -5.41 -7.62
N ILE A 306 -9.53 -6.62 -7.77
CA ILE A 306 -9.94 -7.49 -6.66
C ILE A 306 -9.36 -8.89 -6.86
N GLY A 307 -8.51 -9.32 -5.93
CA GLY A 307 -7.97 -10.69 -5.91
C GLY A 307 -8.74 -11.57 -4.94
N MET A 308 -9.24 -12.72 -5.40
CA MET A 308 -10.05 -13.62 -4.58
C MET A 308 -9.48 -15.04 -4.55
N GLY A 309 -9.08 -15.48 -3.37
CA GLY A 309 -8.65 -16.85 -3.09
C GLY A 309 -7.14 -17.05 -3.08
N SER A 310 -6.75 -18.19 -2.53
CA SER A 310 -5.37 -18.47 -2.10
C SER A 310 -4.36 -18.66 -3.22
N GLN A 311 -4.83 -18.81 -4.46
CA GLN A 311 -3.97 -19.04 -5.62
C GLN A 311 -3.72 -17.77 -6.43
N VAL A 312 -4.32 -16.64 -6.06
CA VAL A 312 -4.30 -15.43 -6.91
C VAL A 312 -3.06 -14.58 -6.69
N TRP A 313 -2.60 -14.43 -5.45
CA TRP A 313 -1.51 -13.52 -5.10
C TRP A 313 -0.11 -14.04 -5.51
N SER A 314 0.93 -13.21 -5.33
CA SER A 314 2.32 -13.54 -5.72
C SER A 314 2.92 -14.72 -4.98
N ASN A 315 2.46 -14.97 -3.76
CA ASN A 315 2.83 -16.11 -2.92
C ASN A 315 1.59 -17.00 -2.70
N PRO A 316 1.19 -17.80 -3.71
CA PRO A 316 0.04 -18.69 -3.55
C PRO A 316 0.32 -19.69 -2.43
N HIS A 317 -0.71 -20.01 -1.66
CA HIS A 317 -0.59 -20.90 -0.50
C HIS A 317 -1.60 -22.06 -0.58
N PRO A 318 -1.32 -23.21 0.04
CA PRO A 318 -2.11 -24.42 -0.15
C PRO A 318 -3.46 -24.40 0.57
N GLU A 319 -3.61 -23.61 1.65
CA GLU A 319 -4.89 -23.44 2.33
C GLU A 319 -5.90 -22.83 1.37
N THR A 320 -7.12 -23.38 1.32
CA THR A 320 -8.16 -22.84 0.43
C THR A 320 -9.05 -21.88 1.20
N ASN A 321 -9.18 -20.65 0.71
CA ASN A 321 -10.11 -19.69 1.29
C ASN A 321 -11.54 -20.20 1.10
N PHE A 322 -12.42 -19.92 2.05
CA PHE A 322 -13.77 -20.46 2.03
C PHE A 322 -14.82 -19.53 2.61
N GLY A 323 -16.07 -19.86 2.31
CA GLY A 323 -17.24 -19.19 2.85
C GLY A 323 -18.03 -18.47 1.75
N GLN A 324 -19.31 -18.26 2.02
CA GLN A 324 -20.18 -17.54 1.11
C GLN A 324 -19.82 -16.05 1.12
N VAL A 325 -19.48 -15.50 -0.04
CA VAL A 325 -19.16 -14.06 -0.17
C VAL A 325 -19.95 -13.39 -1.28
N THR A 326 -20.13 -12.08 -1.12
CA THR A 326 -20.80 -11.22 -2.10
C THR A 326 -19.86 -10.13 -2.58
N VAL A 327 -19.48 -10.16 -3.87
CA VAL A 327 -18.64 -9.15 -4.52
C VAL A 327 -19.42 -8.52 -5.66
N THR A 328 -20.08 -7.39 -5.41
CA THR A 328 -21.08 -6.86 -6.35
C THR A 328 -21.00 -5.37 -6.61
N ASN A 329 -21.37 -4.95 -7.81
CA ASN A 329 -21.52 -3.54 -8.17
C ASN A 329 -20.25 -2.69 -7.97
N ASN A 330 -19.07 -3.31 -7.97
CA ASN A 330 -17.81 -2.57 -7.94
C ASN A 330 -17.51 -2.01 -9.34
N VAL A 331 -16.91 -0.83 -9.39
CA VAL A 331 -16.60 -0.12 -10.63
C VAL A 331 -15.10 0.01 -10.79
N PHE A 332 -14.58 -0.44 -11.93
CA PHE A 332 -13.17 -0.37 -12.29
C PHE A 332 -12.97 0.65 -13.40
N THR A 333 -12.02 1.56 -13.22
CA THR A 333 -11.69 2.57 -14.24
C THR A 333 -10.19 2.81 -14.38
N GLY A 334 -9.76 3.30 -15.56
CA GLY A 334 -8.38 3.63 -15.85
C GLY A 334 -7.47 2.40 -15.98
N ASN A 335 -6.22 2.54 -15.55
CA ASN A 335 -5.16 1.57 -15.76
C ASN A 335 -5.24 0.42 -14.74
N VAL A 336 -6.12 -0.56 -14.98
CA VAL A 336 -6.28 -1.76 -14.15
C VAL A 336 -5.89 -2.98 -14.98
N GLY A 337 -4.89 -3.73 -14.51
CA GLY A 337 -4.35 -4.91 -15.20
C GLY A 337 -5.40 -6.00 -15.36
N PHE A 338 -5.81 -6.59 -14.24
CA PHE A 338 -6.97 -7.47 -14.14
C PHE A 338 -7.95 -6.91 -13.12
N SER A 339 -9.23 -6.75 -13.48
CA SER A 339 -10.23 -6.18 -12.59
C SER A 339 -10.65 -7.14 -11.47
N ILE A 340 -11.00 -8.39 -11.80
CA ILE A 340 -11.29 -9.43 -10.80
C ILE A 340 -10.70 -10.76 -11.24
N VAL A 341 -9.93 -11.40 -10.35
CA VAL A 341 -9.40 -12.75 -10.56
C VAL A 341 -9.79 -13.66 -9.39
N MET A 342 -10.29 -14.87 -9.70
CA MET A 342 -10.71 -15.85 -8.70
C MET A 342 -10.06 -17.21 -8.89
N ASN A 343 -9.37 -17.71 -7.86
CA ASN A 343 -8.80 -19.05 -7.81
C ASN A 343 -8.45 -19.47 -6.37
N GLY A 344 -8.76 -20.70 -5.98
CA GLY A 344 -8.51 -21.21 -4.62
C GLY A 344 -9.59 -20.78 -3.64
N TRP A 345 -10.86 -21.06 -3.97
CA TRP A 345 -12.02 -20.73 -3.15
C TRP A 345 -13.03 -21.90 -3.02
N LEU A 346 -13.56 -22.09 -1.81
CA LEU A 346 -14.62 -23.06 -1.50
C LEU A 346 -15.85 -22.37 -0.89
N GLY A 347 -17.04 -22.88 -1.19
CA GLY A 347 -18.23 -22.56 -0.42
C GLY A 347 -19.06 -21.37 -0.90
N GLY A 348 -19.07 -21.16 -2.22
CA GLY A 348 -20.05 -20.33 -2.91
C GLY A 348 -19.66 -18.86 -3.06
N LEU A 349 -19.78 -18.33 -4.27
CA LEU A 349 -19.51 -16.94 -4.61
C LEU A 349 -20.72 -16.28 -5.25
N THR A 350 -21.05 -15.05 -4.85
CA THR A 350 -21.94 -14.17 -5.62
C THR A 350 -21.13 -13.00 -6.15
N VAL A 351 -20.75 -13.05 -7.43
CA VAL A 351 -19.90 -12.04 -8.09
C VAL A 351 -20.62 -11.49 -9.32
N THR A 352 -21.39 -10.42 -9.12
CA THR A 352 -22.31 -9.88 -10.13
C THR A 352 -22.36 -8.36 -10.16
N GLY A 353 -22.74 -7.78 -11.31
CA GLY A 353 -22.90 -6.34 -11.45
C GLY A 353 -21.61 -5.52 -11.42
N ASN A 354 -20.43 -6.16 -11.36
CA ASN A 354 -19.16 -5.45 -11.40
C ASN A 354 -18.91 -4.91 -12.82
N SER A 355 -18.56 -3.63 -12.92
CA SER A 355 -18.38 -2.93 -14.18
C SER A 355 -16.91 -2.66 -14.47
N VAL A 356 -16.46 -3.09 -15.65
CA VAL A 356 -15.12 -2.85 -16.19
C VAL A 356 -15.13 -1.92 -17.40
N SER A 357 -16.27 -1.24 -17.65
CA SER A 357 -16.47 -0.41 -18.85
C SER A 357 -15.56 0.83 -18.88
N GLY A 358 -15.00 1.23 -17.74
CA GLY A 358 -14.09 2.36 -17.64
C GLY A 358 -12.61 1.98 -17.68
N VAL A 359 -12.26 0.69 -17.82
CA VAL A 359 -10.87 0.23 -17.83
C VAL A 359 -10.21 0.54 -19.17
N THR A 360 -8.99 1.08 -19.13
CA THR A 360 -8.19 1.39 -20.32
C THR A 360 -7.98 0.12 -21.16
N THR A 361 -8.22 0.21 -22.48
CA THR A 361 -8.09 -0.91 -23.41
C THR A 361 -7.35 -0.47 -24.67
N PRO A 362 -6.37 -1.24 -25.19
CA PRO A 362 -5.91 -2.53 -24.66
C PRO A 362 -5.07 -2.37 -23.39
N SER A 363 -5.06 -3.37 -22.51
CA SER A 363 -4.28 -3.33 -21.26
C SER A 363 -2.77 -3.20 -21.52
N SER A 364 -2.30 -3.64 -22.69
CA SER A 364 -0.92 -3.47 -23.17
C SER A 364 -0.49 -2.02 -23.37
N SER A 365 -1.42 -1.06 -23.34
CA SER A 365 -1.08 0.37 -23.41
C SER A 365 -0.45 0.92 -22.13
N PHE A 366 -0.60 0.22 -21.00
CA PHE A 366 -0.11 0.69 -19.69
C PHE A 366 0.56 -0.40 -18.82
N ALA A 367 0.48 -1.68 -19.19
CA ALA A 367 1.09 -2.79 -18.44
C ALA A 367 1.69 -3.84 -19.39
N SER A 368 2.62 -4.65 -18.89
CA SER A 368 3.20 -5.79 -19.62
C SER A 368 2.95 -7.10 -18.88
N ALA A 369 2.61 -8.14 -19.63
CA ALA A 369 2.51 -9.51 -19.13
C ALA A 369 3.78 -10.34 -19.40
N SER A 370 4.89 -9.74 -19.83
CA SER A 370 6.12 -10.48 -20.18
C SER A 370 6.69 -11.29 -19.01
N GLY A 371 6.45 -10.85 -17.76
CA GLY A 371 6.83 -11.57 -16.54
C GLY A 371 5.84 -12.66 -16.10
N CYS A 372 4.73 -12.82 -16.81
CA CYS A 372 3.65 -13.73 -16.44
C CYS A 372 3.77 -15.12 -17.05
N GLY A 373 3.04 -16.08 -16.49
CA GLY A 373 2.80 -17.38 -17.11
C GLY A 373 1.94 -17.29 -18.38
N ALA A 374 1.97 -18.34 -19.20
CA ALA A 374 1.30 -18.36 -20.51
C ALA A 374 -0.22 -18.11 -20.44
N VAL A 375 -0.89 -18.58 -19.38
CA VAL A 375 -2.34 -18.39 -19.20
C VAL A 375 -2.66 -16.91 -18.96
N GLN A 376 -1.91 -16.25 -18.08
CA GLN A 376 -2.07 -14.83 -17.79
C GLN A 376 -1.68 -13.97 -18.99
N GLN A 377 -0.61 -14.33 -19.71
CA GLN A 377 -0.22 -13.64 -20.95
C GLN A 377 -1.34 -13.67 -21.98
N ALA A 378 -1.95 -14.85 -22.21
CA ALA A 378 -3.08 -14.99 -23.13
C ALA A 378 -4.30 -14.17 -22.66
N ALA A 379 -4.65 -14.25 -21.38
CA ALA A 379 -5.75 -13.47 -20.81
C ALA A 379 -5.52 -11.95 -20.94
N PHE A 380 -4.28 -11.49 -20.70
CA PHE A 380 -3.90 -10.09 -20.80
C PHE A 380 -3.93 -9.59 -22.26
N ALA A 381 -3.39 -10.38 -23.20
CA ALA A 381 -3.41 -10.06 -24.62
C ALA A 381 -4.85 -9.89 -25.16
N ASP A 382 -5.77 -10.72 -24.68
CA ASP A 382 -7.19 -10.65 -25.00
C ASP A 382 -7.95 -9.58 -24.18
N SER A 383 -7.26 -8.78 -23.36
CA SER A 383 -7.83 -7.78 -22.44
C SER A 383 -8.93 -8.35 -21.53
N LYS A 384 -8.79 -9.60 -21.07
CA LYS A 384 -9.74 -10.22 -20.13
C LYS A 384 -9.62 -9.56 -18.77
N GLN A 385 -10.64 -8.81 -18.36
CA GLN A 385 -10.67 -8.10 -17.07
C GLN A 385 -11.26 -8.92 -15.92
N LEU A 386 -12.16 -9.85 -16.24
CA LEU A 386 -12.86 -10.67 -15.27
C LEU A 386 -12.53 -12.13 -15.57
N VAL A 387 -11.79 -12.79 -14.68
CA VAL A 387 -11.20 -14.11 -14.94
C VAL A 387 -11.38 -15.03 -13.73
N TYR A 388 -11.64 -16.31 -13.96
CA TYR A 388 -11.65 -17.30 -12.90
C TYR A 388 -11.26 -18.69 -13.39
N TYR A 389 -10.77 -19.52 -12.48
CA TYR A 389 -10.51 -20.93 -12.75
C TYR A 389 -11.64 -21.78 -12.15
N PRO A 390 -12.55 -22.37 -12.97
CA PRO A 390 -13.74 -23.07 -12.46
C PRO A 390 -13.44 -24.22 -11.50
N ALA A 391 -12.39 -25.01 -11.76
CA ALA A 391 -12.05 -26.13 -10.88
C ALA A 391 -11.41 -25.67 -9.55
N GLY A 392 -10.91 -24.43 -9.49
CA GLY A 392 -10.39 -23.81 -8.27
C GLY A 392 -11.44 -23.01 -7.49
N VAL A 393 -12.69 -22.94 -7.96
CA VAL A 393 -13.79 -22.21 -7.33
C VAL A 393 -14.98 -23.15 -7.22
N THR A 394 -15.15 -23.80 -6.07
CA THR A 394 -16.18 -24.84 -5.90
C THR A 394 -17.28 -24.43 -4.92
N GLY A 395 -18.52 -24.83 -5.23
CA GLY A 395 -19.72 -24.45 -4.49
C GLY A 395 -20.19 -25.50 -3.47
N SER A 396 -19.30 -26.27 -2.86
CA SER A 396 -19.67 -27.42 -1.99
C SER A 396 -20.61 -27.07 -0.83
N SER A 397 -20.73 -25.79 -0.44
CA SER A 397 -21.70 -25.27 0.54
C SER A 397 -22.62 -24.14 0.04
N GLY A 398 -22.63 -23.83 -1.26
CA GLY A 398 -23.52 -22.80 -1.86
C GLY A 398 -23.27 -22.58 -3.36
N PRO A 399 -24.27 -22.15 -4.16
CA PRO A 399 -24.09 -21.97 -5.60
C PRO A 399 -23.13 -20.82 -5.92
N ASN A 400 -22.33 -21.00 -6.97
CA ASN A 400 -21.56 -19.91 -7.57
C ASN A 400 -22.45 -19.15 -8.56
N VAL A 401 -22.72 -17.88 -8.28
CA VAL A 401 -23.44 -16.95 -9.15
C VAL A 401 -22.42 -15.94 -9.67
N ILE A 402 -21.88 -16.20 -10.85
CA ILE A 402 -20.83 -15.39 -11.49
C ILE A 402 -21.42 -14.72 -12.73
N GLN A 403 -21.22 -13.41 -12.89
CA GLN A 403 -21.72 -12.67 -14.06
C GLN A 403 -21.10 -13.18 -15.37
N ALA A 404 -21.89 -13.17 -16.45
CA ALA A 404 -21.54 -13.79 -17.72
C ALA A 404 -20.29 -13.23 -18.41
N GLN A 405 -19.83 -12.03 -18.04
CA GLN A 405 -18.61 -11.43 -18.60
C GLN A 405 -17.31 -12.08 -18.10
N PHE A 406 -17.38 -12.93 -17.07
CA PHE A 406 -16.19 -13.66 -16.60
C PHE A 406 -15.71 -14.68 -17.62
N THR A 407 -14.41 -14.68 -17.87
CA THR A 407 -13.75 -15.72 -18.66
C THR A 407 -13.38 -16.88 -17.76
N ALA A 408 -13.97 -18.05 -18.05
CA ALA A 408 -13.63 -19.31 -17.42
C ALA A 408 -12.34 -19.88 -18.02
N LEU A 409 -11.29 -20.03 -17.22
CA LEU A 409 -10.03 -20.61 -17.65
C LEU A 409 -10.11 -22.13 -17.74
N SER A 410 -9.62 -22.71 -18.83
CA SER A 410 -9.49 -24.17 -18.99
C SER A 410 -8.27 -24.74 -18.26
N THR A 411 -7.28 -23.90 -17.97
CA THR A 411 -5.99 -24.28 -17.37
C THR A 411 -5.79 -23.47 -16.10
N ASN A 412 -5.33 -24.13 -15.03
CA ASN A 412 -5.02 -23.46 -13.78
C ASN A 412 -3.91 -22.40 -13.97
N ALA A 413 -4.02 -21.28 -13.26
CA ALA A 413 -3.00 -20.26 -13.19
C ALA A 413 -3.03 -19.58 -11.81
N SER A 414 -1.84 -19.43 -11.23
CA SER A 414 -1.59 -18.73 -9.96
C SER A 414 -0.63 -17.57 -10.16
N ASN A 415 -0.48 -16.70 -9.16
CA ASN A 415 0.33 -15.48 -9.25
C ASN A 415 -0.09 -14.56 -10.40
N TRP A 416 -1.14 -13.78 -10.14
CA TRP A 416 -1.69 -12.78 -11.06
C TRP A 416 -1.11 -11.38 -10.86
N LEU A 417 -0.23 -11.20 -9.87
CA LEU A 417 0.59 -10.00 -9.68
C LEU A 417 1.82 -9.94 -10.60
N CYS A 418 1.85 -10.79 -11.61
CA CYS A 418 2.98 -10.93 -12.51
C CYS A 418 3.07 -9.82 -13.56
N LEU A 419 2.04 -8.97 -13.67
CA LEU A 419 2.11 -7.84 -14.60
C LEU A 419 3.20 -6.89 -14.12
N THR A 420 4.13 -6.60 -14.99
CA THR A 420 5.11 -5.56 -14.74
C THR A 420 4.56 -4.25 -15.29
N ASN A 421 4.76 -3.19 -14.52
CA ASN A 421 4.71 -1.87 -15.10
C ASN A 421 5.77 -1.85 -16.22
N PRO A 422 5.49 -1.45 -17.46
CA PRO A 422 6.37 -0.47 -18.03
C PRO A 422 6.23 0.75 -17.11
N ALA A 423 7.29 1.15 -16.40
CA ALA A 423 7.30 2.44 -15.71
C ALA A 423 6.59 3.49 -16.61
N PRO A 424 5.67 4.28 -16.03
CA PRO A 424 4.48 4.84 -16.70
C PRO A 424 4.82 5.43 -18.06
N PRO A 425 3.99 5.21 -19.10
CA PRO A 425 4.48 4.87 -20.43
C PRO A 425 5.84 5.51 -20.68
N LEU A 426 6.89 4.68 -20.62
CA LEU A 426 8.23 5.10 -20.97
C LEU A 426 8.11 5.93 -22.24
N PRO A 427 8.63 7.15 -22.27
CA PRO A 427 8.34 8.05 -23.36
C PRO A 427 8.88 7.47 -24.66
N ASP A 428 8.35 7.92 -25.80
CA ASP A 428 8.92 7.55 -27.10
C ASP A 428 10.30 8.20 -27.30
N THR A 429 10.58 9.24 -26.51
CA THR A 429 11.82 10.00 -26.52
C THR A 429 12.21 10.50 -25.13
N GLU A 430 13.49 10.53 -24.81
CA GLU A 430 14.01 11.16 -23.60
C GLU A 430 15.16 12.10 -23.96
N SER A 431 15.13 13.34 -23.44
CA SER A 431 16.07 14.40 -23.83
C SER A 431 16.83 14.99 -22.65
N PHE A 432 18.08 15.36 -22.90
CA PHE A 432 19.02 15.89 -21.93
C PHE A 432 19.61 17.21 -22.43
N LEU A 433 19.65 18.22 -21.55
CA LEU A 433 20.41 19.45 -21.76
C LEU A 433 21.90 19.22 -21.44
N PRO A 434 22.81 20.07 -21.94
CA PRO A 434 24.22 19.99 -21.56
C PRO A 434 24.39 19.90 -20.03
N ASN A 435 25.29 19.03 -19.59
CA ASN A 435 25.56 18.74 -18.17
C ASN A 435 24.44 18.04 -17.38
N THR A 436 23.47 17.39 -18.05
CA THR A 436 22.37 16.67 -17.37
C THR A 436 22.37 15.16 -17.56
N LEU A 437 23.20 14.62 -18.47
CA LEU A 437 23.41 13.17 -18.62
C LEU A 437 24.83 12.80 -18.16
N SER A 438 24.92 11.87 -17.21
CA SER A 438 26.17 11.31 -16.70
C SER A 438 25.89 9.91 -16.15
N VAL A 439 26.28 8.86 -16.90
CA VAL A 439 25.96 7.46 -16.60
C VAL A 439 27.22 6.62 -16.73
N ASP A 440 27.68 6.02 -15.63
CA ASP A 440 28.79 5.05 -15.69
C ASP A 440 28.30 3.64 -16.07
N ALA A 441 29.20 2.81 -16.61
CA ALA A 441 28.85 1.48 -17.08
C ALA A 441 28.51 0.48 -15.95
N SER A 442 28.78 0.81 -14.69
CA SER A 442 28.38 -0.03 -13.53
C SER A 442 26.87 0.05 -13.27
N THR A 443 26.24 1.18 -13.61
CA THR A 443 24.79 1.35 -13.53
C THR A 443 24.02 0.70 -14.69
N SER A 444 24.73 0.38 -15.77
CA SER A 444 24.27 -0.24 -17.02
C SER A 444 23.21 0.55 -17.80
N ARG A 445 22.23 1.19 -17.17
CA ARG A 445 21.06 1.79 -17.83
C ARG A 445 21.25 3.28 -18.14
N VAL A 446 21.04 3.68 -19.39
CA VAL A 446 21.03 5.09 -19.85
C VAL A 446 19.62 5.65 -19.89
N VAL A 447 18.75 5.08 -20.73
CA VAL A 447 17.33 5.44 -20.83
C VAL A 447 16.47 4.20 -21.00
N SER A 448 15.21 4.31 -20.57
CA SER A 448 14.17 3.32 -20.84
C SER A 448 13.05 4.03 -21.61
N LEU A 449 12.82 3.61 -22.86
CA LEU A 449 11.77 4.11 -23.75
C LEU A 449 10.74 2.99 -23.98
N ARG A 450 9.58 3.31 -24.54
CA ARG A 450 8.59 2.27 -24.87
C ARG A 450 9.23 1.24 -25.81
N ASP A 451 9.17 -0.05 -25.46
CA ASP A 451 9.77 -1.19 -26.17
C ASP A 451 11.25 -1.04 -26.58
N PHE A 452 11.98 -0.09 -26.01
CA PHE A 452 13.34 0.22 -26.42
C PHE A 452 14.21 0.67 -25.25
N HIS A 453 15.38 0.06 -25.11
CA HIS A 453 16.28 0.29 -23.98
C HIS A 453 17.65 0.71 -24.48
N VAL A 454 18.28 1.68 -23.81
CA VAL A 454 19.67 2.05 -24.08
C VAL A 454 20.50 1.81 -22.82
N GLN A 455 21.58 1.07 -22.97
CA GLN A 455 22.49 0.72 -21.88
C GLN A 455 23.95 0.88 -22.29
N VAL A 456 24.81 1.16 -21.31
CA VAL A 456 26.27 1.06 -21.40
C VAL A 456 26.68 -0.28 -20.82
N GLN A 457 27.37 -1.11 -21.59
CA GLN A 457 27.92 -2.37 -21.14
C GLN A 457 29.24 -2.13 -20.39
N GLY A 458 29.67 -3.07 -19.54
CA GLY A 458 30.84 -2.91 -18.67
C GLY A 458 32.18 -2.68 -19.39
N ASP A 459 32.22 -2.84 -20.71
CA ASP A 459 33.34 -2.53 -21.59
C ASP A 459 33.18 -1.16 -22.31
N GLY A 460 32.20 -0.35 -21.95
CA GLY A 460 31.95 0.97 -22.54
C GLY A 460 31.16 0.91 -23.87
N ASN A 461 30.72 -0.27 -24.31
CA ASN A 461 29.87 -0.40 -25.48
C ASN A 461 28.44 0.09 -25.17
N VAL A 462 27.94 1.06 -25.95
CA VAL A 462 26.57 1.56 -25.80
C VAL A 462 25.68 0.80 -26.77
N VAL A 463 24.60 0.20 -26.28
CA VAL A 463 23.69 -0.59 -27.11
C VAL A 463 22.25 -0.12 -26.97
N GLY A 464 21.56 -0.07 -28.10
CA GLY A 464 20.11 0.10 -28.16
C GLY A 464 19.43 -1.23 -28.46
N ILE A 465 18.50 -1.60 -27.60
CA ILE A 465 17.87 -2.92 -27.58
C ILE A 465 16.37 -2.74 -27.73
N ASP A 466 15.81 -3.32 -28.79
CA ASP A 466 14.37 -3.49 -28.94
C ASP A 466 13.93 -4.63 -28.03
N THR A 467 12.90 -4.37 -27.22
CA THR A 467 12.34 -5.30 -26.25
C THR A 467 10.91 -5.71 -26.60
N THR A 468 10.47 -5.43 -27.83
CA THR A 468 9.13 -5.79 -28.34
C THR A 468 8.86 -7.28 -28.16
N GLY A 469 7.72 -7.60 -27.55
CA GLY A 469 7.33 -8.98 -27.27
C GLY A 469 8.22 -9.71 -26.25
N GLY A 470 9.00 -8.97 -25.46
CA GLY A 470 9.90 -9.53 -24.44
C GLY A 470 11.19 -10.14 -25.01
N VAL A 471 11.45 -9.97 -26.31
CA VAL A 471 12.68 -10.46 -26.97
C VAL A 471 13.69 -9.32 -27.03
N TRP A 472 14.87 -9.52 -26.43
CA TRP A 472 15.92 -8.52 -26.38
C TRP A 472 16.77 -8.60 -27.64
N THR A 473 16.46 -7.76 -28.62
CA THR A 473 17.15 -7.72 -29.91
C THR A 473 17.98 -6.44 -30.01
N VAL A 474 19.30 -6.57 -30.06
CA VAL A 474 20.19 -5.43 -30.31
C VAL A 474 19.88 -4.85 -31.70
N LYS A 475 19.45 -3.58 -31.74
CA LYS A 475 19.21 -2.85 -32.99
C LYS A 475 20.42 -2.04 -33.41
N TRP A 476 21.19 -1.55 -32.44
CA TRP A 476 22.46 -0.88 -32.69
C TRP A 476 23.41 -1.03 -31.51
N ALA A 477 24.70 -0.93 -31.80
CA ALA A 477 25.77 -0.87 -30.82
C ALA A 477 26.79 0.18 -31.27
N SER A 478 27.38 0.94 -30.35
CA SER A 478 28.48 1.86 -30.67
C SER A 478 29.65 1.09 -31.28
N SER A 479 29.79 -0.20 -30.95
CA SER A 479 30.91 -1.06 -31.38
C SER A 479 32.26 -0.44 -31.02
N ARG A 480 32.27 0.32 -29.92
CA ARG A 480 33.43 0.92 -29.27
C ARG A 480 33.46 0.40 -27.85
N PHE A 481 34.52 -0.30 -27.52
CA PHE A 481 34.72 -0.92 -26.21
C PHE A 481 36.18 -0.73 -25.78
N SER A 482 36.41 -0.76 -24.48
CA SER A 482 37.72 -0.56 -23.85
C SER A 482 37.91 -1.52 -22.68
N SER A 483 39.13 -2.01 -22.52
CA SER A 483 39.54 -2.75 -21.31
C SER A 483 39.86 -1.82 -20.13
N ALA A 484 39.88 -0.50 -20.35
CA ALA A 484 40.14 0.51 -19.33
C ALA A 484 38.87 1.01 -18.61
N CYS A 485 37.78 0.23 -18.62
CA CYS A 485 36.55 0.56 -17.88
C CYS A 485 36.60 0.17 -16.40
N GLY A 486 37.70 -0.44 -15.93
CA GLY A 486 37.80 -0.99 -14.59
C GLY A 486 37.07 -2.34 -14.45
N PRO A 487 37.30 -3.09 -13.36
CA PRO A 487 36.77 -4.44 -13.17
C PRO A 487 35.24 -4.50 -13.03
N ASP A 488 34.60 -3.38 -12.74
CA ASP A 488 33.14 -3.24 -12.55
C ASP A 488 32.49 -2.26 -13.55
N GLY A 489 33.25 -1.76 -14.53
CA GLY A 489 32.76 -0.79 -15.52
C GLY A 489 32.72 0.66 -15.02
N SER A 490 33.04 0.93 -13.75
CA SER A 490 32.91 2.27 -13.14
C SER A 490 33.80 3.36 -13.77
N GLN A 491 34.83 3.00 -14.52
CA GLN A 491 35.71 3.95 -15.21
C GLN A 491 35.22 4.31 -16.62
N CYS A 492 34.16 3.66 -17.12
CA CYS A 492 33.53 4.03 -18.37
C CYS A 492 32.30 4.90 -18.11
N LEU A 493 32.29 6.11 -18.67
CA LEU A 493 31.30 7.14 -18.39
C LEU A 493 30.71 7.67 -19.70
N LEU A 494 29.41 7.55 -19.86
CA LEU A 494 28.65 8.22 -20.91
C LEU A 494 28.13 9.56 -20.39
N ALA A 495 28.50 10.66 -21.05
CA ALA A 495 28.11 11.99 -20.62
C ALA A 495 27.68 12.90 -21.78
N PHE A 496 26.74 13.80 -21.50
CA PHE A 496 26.49 14.98 -22.32
C PHE A 496 27.08 16.19 -21.61
N GLY A 497 28.29 16.57 -22.01
CA GLY A 497 29.11 17.56 -21.35
C GLY A 497 28.50 18.96 -21.35
N ILE A 498 29.02 19.82 -20.47
CA ILE A 498 28.63 21.25 -20.41
C ILE A 498 28.96 22.01 -21.70
N ASP A 499 29.92 21.51 -22.47
CA ASP A 499 30.29 22.02 -23.79
C ASP A 499 29.31 21.61 -24.89
N GLY A 500 28.29 20.80 -24.57
CA GLY A 500 27.32 20.31 -25.53
C GLY A 500 27.83 19.12 -26.35
N ASN A 501 28.90 18.45 -25.92
CA ASN A 501 29.42 17.26 -26.59
C ASN A 501 28.91 15.98 -25.91
N PHE A 502 28.41 15.03 -26.69
CA PHE A 502 28.05 13.69 -26.21
C PHE A 502 29.25 12.74 -26.35
N VAL A 503 29.74 12.20 -25.24
CA VAL A 503 31.04 11.51 -25.16
C VAL A 503 30.93 10.25 -24.31
N MET A 504 31.56 9.17 -24.76
CA MET A 504 31.90 8.02 -23.93
C MET A 504 33.37 8.13 -23.51
N TYR A 505 33.63 8.08 -22.22
CA TYR A 505 34.97 8.03 -21.63
C TYR A 505 35.30 6.63 -21.15
N ASP A 506 36.59 6.31 -21.09
CA ASP A 506 37.16 5.22 -20.31
C ASP A 506 38.21 5.78 -19.32
N GLY A 507 38.90 4.89 -18.58
CA GLY A 507 39.94 5.28 -17.62
C GLY A 507 41.16 6.00 -18.22
N ASN A 508 41.29 6.05 -19.56
CA ASN A 508 42.36 6.75 -20.27
C ASN A 508 41.88 8.06 -20.95
N GLY A 509 40.58 8.32 -21.00
CA GLY A 509 40.01 9.52 -21.62
C GLY A 509 38.84 9.20 -22.58
N PRO A 510 38.54 10.06 -23.56
CA PRO A 510 37.41 9.85 -24.46
C PRO A 510 37.64 8.67 -25.39
N LEU A 511 36.77 7.66 -25.31
CA LEU A 511 36.71 6.51 -26.21
C LEU A 511 36.11 6.90 -27.57
N TRP A 512 35.07 7.73 -27.56
CA TRP A 512 34.50 8.38 -28.75
C TRP A 512 33.67 9.61 -28.34
N ALA A 513 33.48 10.54 -29.28
CA ALA A 513 32.70 11.76 -29.09
C ALA A 513 31.86 12.08 -30.33
N SER A 514 30.74 12.77 -30.11
CA SER A 514 29.84 13.25 -31.17
C SER A 514 30.43 14.40 -32.00
N GLY A 515 31.42 15.13 -31.46
CA GLY A 515 32.01 16.31 -32.11
C GLY A 515 31.06 17.51 -32.18
N THR A 516 30.15 17.61 -31.21
CA THR A 516 29.12 18.67 -31.14
C THR A 516 29.48 19.74 -30.11
N ASP A 517 30.72 19.76 -29.63
CA ASP A 517 31.23 20.78 -28.72
C ASP A 517 30.99 22.21 -29.26
N GLY A 518 30.56 23.09 -28.36
CA GLY A 518 30.22 24.48 -28.66
C GLY A 518 28.93 24.70 -29.46
N SER A 519 28.23 23.63 -29.87
CA SER A 519 27.06 23.74 -30.74
C SER A 519 25.87 22.86 -30.35
N GLY A 520 26.09 21.74 -29.64
CA GLY A 520 25.04 20.86 -29.13
C GLY A 520 24.25 21.49 -27.99
N GLN A 521 22.92 21.48 -28.11
CA GLN A 521 22.01 22.06 -27.12
C GLN A 521 20.99 21.06 -26.56
N LEU A 522 20.73 19.97 -27.28
CA LEU A 522 19.80 18.94 -26.82
C LEU A 522 20.23 17.58 -27.35
N LEU A 523 20.51 16.64 -26.44
CA LEU A 523 20.68 15.23 -26.73
C LEU A 523 19.34 14.53 -26.57
N THR A 524 18.90 13.73 -27.54
CA THR A 524 17.62 13.00 -27.48
C THR A 524 17.81 11.55 -27.86
N PHE A 525 17.32 10.64 -27.03
CA PHE A 525 17.17 9.22 -27.32
C PHE A 525 15.77 8.94 -27.87
N LEU A 526 15.66 8.05 -28.85
CA LEU A 526 14.40 7.71 -29.53
C LEU A 526 14.20 6.19 -29.57
N ARG A 527 12.93 5.77 -29.58
CA ARG A 527 12.55 4.34 -29.68
C ARG A 527 12.65 3.74 -31.08
N GLU A 528 12.99 4.54 -32.08
CA GLU A 528 13.16 4.15 -33.49
C GLU A 528 14.36 4.93 -34.08
N ALA A 529 14.89 4.49 -35.22
CA ALA A 529 15.98 5.19 -35.88
C ALA A 529 15.52 6.60 -36.36
N PRO A 530 16.34 7.66 -36.20
CA PRO A 530 17.65 7.67 -35.55
C PRO A 530 17.52 7.52 -34.03
N TRP A 531 18.23 6.55 -33.45
CA TRP A 531 18.08 6.13 -32.05
C TRP A 531 18.61 7.15 -31.04
N VAL A 532 19.58 7.96 -31.46
CA VAL A 532 20.14 9.07 -30.68
C VAL A 532 20.35 10.24 -31.63
N THR A 533 20.05 11.46 -31.18
CA THR A 533 20.32 12.69 -31.92
C THR A 533 20.92 13.74 -30.98
N VAL A 534 21.84 14.55 -31.49
CA VAL A 534 22.23 15.82 -30.88
C VAL A 534 21.78 16.93 -31.82
N THR A 535 21.05 17.90 -31.29
CA THR A 535 20.56 19.06 -32.05
C THR A 535 21.15 20.37 -31.52
N GLY A 536 21.27 21.36 -32.40
CA GLY A 536 21.70 22.71 -32.05
C GLY A 536 20.55 23.68 -31.81
N GLY A 537 20.88 24.95 -31.58
CA GLY A 537 19.90 25.95 -31.11
C GLY A 537 18.83 26.42 -32.09
N ASN A 538 18.84 25.95 -33.35
CA ASN A 538 17.72 26.16 -34.27
C ASN A 538 16.95 24.85 -34.55
N GLY A 539 17.22 23.79 -33.79
CA GLY A 539 16.61 22.47 -33.96
C GLY A 539 17.28 21.61 -35.04
N GLN A 540 18.37 22.08 -35.66
CA GLN A 540 19.13 21.30 -36.64
C GLN A 540 19.81 20.10 -35.99
N THR A 541 19.71 18.94 -36.63
CA THR A 541 20.47 17.75 -36.24
C THR A 541 21.95 17.92 -36.57
N LEU A 542 22.80 17.87 -35.55
CA LEU A 542 24.26 17.98 -35.66
C LEU A 542 24.93 16.62 -35.72
N TRP A 543 24.34 15.62 -35.05
CA TRP A 543 24.87 14.27 -34.96
C TRP A 543 23.78 13.24 -34.69
N THR A 544 23.92 12.00 -35.18
CA THR A 544 22.97 10.91 -34.93
C THR A 544 23.63 9.55 -34.74
N ILE A 545 22.89 8.61 -34.13
CA ILE A 545 23.12 7.17 -34.19
C ILE A 545 21.95 6.50 -34.90
N GLY A 546 22.25 5.63 -35.87
CA GLY A 546 21.26 5.06 -36.79
C GLY A 546 21.07 5.99 -38.00
N ASN A 547 21.20 5.43 -39.20
CA ASN A 547 21.01 6.19 -40.44
C ASN A 547 19.57 6.72 -40.51
N LEU A 548 19.40 7.91 -41.09
CA LEU A 548 18.11 8.49 -41.48
C LEU A 548 17.48 7.72 -42.65
#